data_AF-A0A660QDS1-F1
#
_entry.id   AF-A0A660QDS1-F1
#
_cell.length_a   1.000
_cell.length_b   1.000
_cell.length_c   1.000
_cell.angle_alpha   90.00
_cell.angle_beta   90.00
_cell.angle_gamma   90.00
#
_symmetry.space_group_name_H-M   'P 1'
#
loop_
_entity.id
_entity.type
_entity.pdbx_description
1 polymer ?
#
loop_
_entity_poly.entity_id
_entity_poly.type
_entity_poly.pdbx_seq_one_letter_code
_entity_poly.pdbx_strand_id
1 'polypeptide(L)'
;MDMEIKEGRIKRIQKDIKSQNYIDLTGKMIMPGFVNTHTHAAMVLARGIADDVPFDKWLYEFVLPFEDKLDEEAVYWATLVAQMEMARKGIIAFLDMYFHSEMVAQAVVDFGMKAVITRGLVDDGSGNDQGRLEENLQLFEKWNGYKDL
;
A
#
# COMPACT_ATOMS: atom_id res chain seq x y z
N MET A 1 16.99 -26.83 1.97
CA MET A 1 17.47 -25.74 1.09
C MET A 1 17.28 -24.52 1.94
N ASP A 2 18.35 -23.79 2.15
CA ASP A 2 18.42 -22.78 3.19
C ASP A 2 18.71 -21.44 2.50
N MET A 3 18.16 -20.37 3.05
CA MET A 3 18.33 -19.01 2.53
C MET A 3 18.94 -18.14 3.62
N GLU A 4 20.11 -17.57 3.35
CA GLU A 4 20.75 -16.62 4.25
C GLU A 4 20.40 -15.19 3.83
N ILE A 5 19.85 -14.41 4.76
CA ILE A 5 19.54 -12.99 4.57
C ILE A 5 20.56 -12.17 5.38
N LYS A 6 21.13 -11.13 4.76
CA LYS A 6 22.01 -10.16 5.41
C LYS A 6 21.64 -8.75 4.93
N GLU A 7 21.45 -7.82 5.85
CA GLU A 7 21.15 -6.41 5.54
C GLU A 7 19.97 -6.26 4.56
N GLY A 8 18.88 -6.99 4.83
CA GLY A 8 17.66 -6.96 4.01
C GLY A 8 17.78 -7.60 2.62
N ARG A 9 18.90 -8.28 2.31
CA ARG A 9 19.15 -8.90 1.00
C ARG A 9 19.42 -10.40 1.11
N ILE A 10 19.03 -11.14 0.08
CA ILE A 10 19.41 -12.55 -0.08
C ILE A 10 20.91 -12.60 -0.35
N LYS A 11 21.67 -13.19 0.57
CA LYS A 11 23.13 -13.36 0.44
C LYS A 11 23.47 -14.62 -0.35
N ARG A 12 22.78 -15.74 -0.07
CA ARG A 12 22.94 -17.02 -0.78
C ARG A 12 21.77 -17.96 -0.52
N ILE A 13 21.59 -18.90 -1.43
CA ILE A 13 20.63 -20.01 -1.34
C ILE A 13 21.40 -21.31 -1.62
N GLN A 14 21.50 -22.20 -0.63
CA GLN A 14 22.23 -23.48 -0.75
C GLN A 14 21.75 -24.47 0.32
N LYS A 15 22.24 -25.71 0.29
CA LYS A 15 21.98 -26.68 1.37
C LYS A 15 22.95 -26.48 2.54
N ASP A 16 22.49 -26.85 3.74
CA ASP A 16 23.29 -27.00 4.95
C ASP A 16 24.05 -25.73 5.38
N ILE A 17 23.41 -24.55 5.29
CA ILE A 17 24.00 -23.30 5.77
C ILE A 17 24.16 -23.37 7.29
N LYS A 18 25.41 -23.24 7.78
CA LYS A 18 25.68 -23.16 9.22
C LYS A 18 25.46 -21.73 9.71
N SER A 19 24.51 -21.56 10.63
CA SER A 19 24.23 -20.31 11.35
C SER A 19 23.86 -20.61 12.80
N GLN A 20 24.23 -19.70 13.71
CA GLN A 20 23.80 -19.74 15.11
C GLN A 20 22.43 -19.08 15.33
N ASN A 21 21.96 -18.30 14.34
CA ASN A 21 20.65 -17.66 14.32
C ASN A 21 19.91 -18.09 13.06
N TYR A 22 18.90 -18.95 13.21
CA TYR A 22 18.09 -19.45 12.10
C TYR A 22 16.64 -19.65 12.53
N ILE A 23 15.74 -19.65 11.55
CA ILE A 23 14.34 -19.97 11.72
C ILE A 23 14.10 -21.30 11.01
N ASP A 24 13.68 -22.32 11.76
CA ASP A 24 13.30 -23.61 11.17
C ASP A 24 11.90 -23.52 10.54
N LEU A 25 11.86 -23.76 9.23
CA LEU A 25 10.64 -23.76 8.43
C LEU A 25 10.32 -25.16 7.90
N THR A 26 10.78 -26.22 8.57
CA THR A 26 10.44 -27.60 8.25
C THR A 26 8.92 -27.78 8.12
N GLY A 27 8.49 -28.42 7.04
CA GLY A 27 7.07 -28.60 6.68
C GLY A 27 6.39 -27.36 6.08
N LYS A 28 7.14 -26.28 5.81
CA LYS A 28 6.66 -25.07 5.12
C LYS A 28 7.42 -24.83 3.82
N MET A 29 6.89 -23.94 2.99
CA MET A 29 7.50 -23.48 1.75
C MET A 29 7.89 -22.00 1.87
N ILE A 30 9.05 -21.65 1.32
CA ILE A 30 9.48 -20.26 1.13
C ILE A 30 9.32 -19.94 -0.37
N MET A 31 8.70 -18.80 -0.66
CA MET A 31 8.55 -18.28 -2.02
C MET A 31 8.69 -16.74 -2.01
N PRO A 32 8.93 -16.11 -3.16
CA PRO A 32 8.85 -14.66 -3.27
C PRO A 32 7.47 -14.14 -2.82
N GLY A 33 7.46 -12.99 -2.13
CA GLY A 33 6.21 -12.32 -1.78
C GLY A 33 5.51 -11.75 -3.01
N PHE A 34 4.20 -11.54 -2.90
CA PHE A 34 3.37 -10.99 -3.97
C PHE A 34 3.46 -9.46 -4.04
N VAL A 35 3.23 -8.92 -5.23
CA VAL A 35 3.14 -7.48 -5.50
C VAL A 35 1.73 -7.16 -5.97
N ASN A 36 1.01 -6.33 -5.23
CA ASN A 36 -0.31 -5.85 -5.62
C ASN A 36 -0.16 -4.59 -6.49
N THR A 37 -0.37 -4.72 -7.80
CA THR A 37 -0.06 -3.64 -8.75
C THR A 37 -1.12 -2.54 -8.81
N HIS A 38 -2.22 -2.64 -8.07
CA HIS A 38 -3.25 -1.61 -8.02
C HIS A 38 -4.16 -1.76 -6.79
N THR A 39 -4.32 -0.68 -6.02
CA THR A 39 -5.28 -0.61 -4.92
C THR A 39 -5.64 0.84 -4.59
N HIS A 40 -6.69 0.98 -3.78
CA HIS A 40 -7.06 2.18 -3.05
C HIS A 40 -7.12 1.80 -1.56
N ALA A 41 -5.99 1.91 -0.85
CA ALA A 41 -5.78 1.24 0.44
C ALA A 41 -6.82 1.63 1.50
N ALA A 42 -7.15 2.92 1.59
CA ALA A 42 -8.10 3.42 2.57
C ALA A 42 -9.56 2.97 2.32
N MET A 43 -9.89 2.49 1.11
CA MET A 43 -11.22 1.93 0.81
C MET A 43 -11.51 0.62 1.57
N VAL A 44 -10.58 0.09 2.37
CA VAL A 44 -10.91 -0.95 3.35
C VAL A 44 -12.04 -0.54 4.30
N LEU A 45 -12.19 0.76 4.58
CA LEU A 45 -13.32 1.30 5.36
C LEU A 45 -14.64 1.32 4.57
N ALA A 46 -14.57 1.35 3.24
CA ALA A 46 -15.72 1.27 2.34
C ALA A 46 -16.14 -0.17 2.02
N ARG A 47 -15.57 -1.18 2.71
CA ARG A 47 -15.84 -2.58 2.39
C ARG A 47 -17.32 -2.93 2.60
N GLY A 48 -18.00 -3.30 1.53
CA GLY A 48 -19.40 -3.72 1.54
C GLY A 48 -20.41 -2.58 1.68
N ILE A 49 -20.02 -1.32 1.45
CA ILE A 49 -20.97 -0.19 1.54
C ILE A 49 -21.93 -0.13 0.34
N ALA A 50 -21.53 -0.67 -0.81
CA ALA A 50 -22.26 -0.61 -2.06
C ALA A 50 -21.92 -1.82 -2.94
N ASP A 51 -22.64 -2.92 -2.70
CA ASP A 51 -22.60 -4.12 -3.54
C ASP A 51 -23.76 -4.10 -4.55
N ASP A 52 -23.63 -4.85 -5.65
CA ASP A 52 -24.70 -5.09 -6.64
C ASP A 52 -25.35 -3.85 -7.29
N VAL A 53 -24.60 -2.75 -7.43
CA VAL A 53 -25.05 -1.53 -8.12
C VAL A 53 -24.18 -1.22 -9.36
N PRO A 54 -24.74 -0.55 -10.40
CA PRO A 54 -23.95 -0.08 -11.55
C PRO A 54 -22.81 0.84 -11.12
N PHE A 55 -21.70 0.84 -11.87
CA PHE A 55 -20.51 1.63 -11.56
C PHE A 55 -20.79 3.11 -11.29
N ASP A 56 -21.58 3.77 -12.15
CA ASP A 56 -21.89 5.20 -11.96
C ASP A 56 -22.60 5.45 -10.63
N LYS A 57 -23.51 4.55 -10.25
CA LYS A 57 -24.18 4.64 -8.95
C LYS A 57 -23.21 4.38 -7.81
N TRP A 58 -22.42 3.31 -7.91
CA TRP A 58 -21.38 2.98 -6.93
C TRP A 58 -20.48 4.18 -6.65
N LEU A 59 -19.97 4.82 -7.71
CA LEU A 59 -19.04 5.94 -7.59
C LEU A 59 -19.73 7.20 -7.06
N TYR A 60 -20.76 7.69 -7.75
CA TYR A 60 -21.33 9.01 -7.49
C TYR A 60 -22.36 9.04 -6.34
N GLU A 61 -23.08 7.94 -6.09
CA GLU A 61 -24.11 7.89 -5.04
C GLU A 61 -23.59 7.35 -3.70
N PHE A 62 -22.52 6.52 -3.71
CA PHE A 62 -22.02 5.87 -2.49
C PHE A 62 -20.57 6.23 -2.14
N VAL A 63 -19.62 6.02 -3.07
CA VAL A 63 -18.19 6.17 -2.78
C VAL A 63 -17.78 7.62 -2.57
N LEU A 64 -18.07 8.52 -3.50
CA LEU A 64 -17.66 9.92 -3.34
C LEU A 64 -18.28 10.58 -2.08
N PRO A 65 -19.58 10.39 -1.76
CA PRO A 65 -20.14 10.90 -0.50
C PRO A 65 -19.55 10.27 0.77
N PHE A 66 -18.97 9.06 0.67
CA PHE A 66 -18.23 8.43 1.75
C PHE A 66 -16.82 9.01 1.86
N GLU A 67 -16.11 9.15 0.75
CA GLU A 67 -14.76 9.71 0.66
C GLU A 67 -14.70 11.16 1.13
N ASP A 68 -15.73 11.96 0.86
CA ASP A 68 -15.88 13.34 1.36
C ASP A 68 -15.84 13.46 2.89
N LYS A 69 -16.04 12.34 3.61
CA LYS A 69 -16.01 12.28 5.07
C LYS A 69 -14.69 11.71 5.62
N LEU A 70 -13.78 11.24 4.76
CA LEU A 70 -12.50 10.71 5.18
C LEU A 70 -11.50 11.84 5.42
N ASP A 71 -11.03 11.95 6.65
CA ASP A 71 -9.92 12.81 7.01
C ASP A 71 -8.57 12.07 6.91
N GLU A 72 -7.49 12.81 7.15
CA GLU A 72 -6.12 12.30 7.13
C GLU A 72 -5.91 11.13 8.12
N GLU A 73 -6.47 11.25 9.32
CA GLU A 73 -6.35 10.22 10.37
C GLU A 73 -7.04 8.92 9.94
N ALA A 74 -8.24 9.00 9.37
CA ALA A 74 -8.95 7.85 8.84
C ALA A 74 -8.15 7.16 7.73
N VAL A 75 -7.55 7.92 6.79
CA VAL A 75 -6.73 7.36 5.72
C VAL A 75 -5.48 6.66 6.25
N TYR A 76 -4.80 7.24 7.25
CA TYR A 76 -3.64 6.60 7.90
C TYR A 76 -4.00 5.24 8.50
N TRP A 77 -5.01 5.21 9.39
CA TRP A 77 -5.42 3.98 10.07
C TRP A 77 -5.99 2.94 9.11
N ALA A 78 -6.78 3.37 8.12
CA ALA A 78 -7.30 2.49 7.08
C ALA A 78 -6.17 1.84 6.27
N THR A 79 -5.13 2.62 5.94
CA THR A 79 -3.96 2.09 5.22
C THR A 79 -3.19 1.06 6.06
N LEU A 80 -3.03 1.27 7.36
CA LEU A 80 -2.46 0.25 8.25
C LEU A 80 -3.29 -1.05 8.25
N VAL A 81 -4.62 -0.95 8.33
CA VAL A 81 -5.52 -2.12 8.25
C VAL A 81 -5.38 -2.83 6.90
N ALA A 82 -5.30 -2.10 5.79
CA ALA A 82 -5.08 -2.67 4.47
C ALA A 82 -3.74 -3.42 4.39
N GLN A 83 -2.66 -2.86 4.97
CA GLN A 83 -1.36 -3.53 5.05
C GLN A 83 -1.38 -4.78 5.92
N MET A 84 -2.10 -4.78 7.05
CA MET A 84 -2.31 -5.98 7.86
C MET A 84 -3.00 -7.11 7.06
N GLU A 85 -4.02 -6.77 6.26
CA GLU A 85 -4.68 -7.74 5.40
C GLU A 85 -3.77 -8.26 4.29
N MET A 86 -3.04 -7.37 3.63
CA MET A 86 -2.07 -7.70 2.58
C MET A 86 -0.95 -8.61 3.11
N ALA A 87 -0.39 -8.30 4.29
CA ALA A 87 0.68 -9.08 4.91
C ALA A 87 0.22 -10.51 5.22
N ARG A 88 -1.01 -10.67 5.74
CA ARG A 88 -1.61 -12.00 6.00
C ARG A 88 -1.77 -12.84 4.72
N LYS A 89 -1.79 -12.21 3.54
CA LYS A 89 -1.90 -12.85 2.23
C LYS A 89 -0.55 -12.98 1.50
N GLY A 90 0.56 -12.62 2.16
CA GLY A 90 1.91 -12.71 1.57
C GLY A 90 2.24 -11.61 0.57
N ILE A 91 1.47 -10.52 0.53
CA ILE A 91 1.79 -9.32 -0.26
C ILE A 91 2.85 -8.51 0.49
N ILE A 92 3.91 -8.12 -0.20
CA ILE A 92 5.05 -7.37 0.34
C ILE A 92 5.18 -5.96 -0.26
N ALA A 93 4.46 -5.70 -1.35
CA ALA A 93 4.47 -4.42 -2.03
C ALA A 93 3.12 -4.11 -2.66
N PHE A 94 2.73 -2.83 -2.70
CA PHE A 94 1.52 -2.40 -3.40
C PHE A 94 1.68 -1.08 -4.16
N LEU A 95 0.84 -0.86 -5.16
CA LEU A 95 0.68 0.43 -5.84
C LEU A 95 -0.65 1.05 -5.43
N ASP A 96 -0.60 2.24 -4.84
CA ASP A 96 -1.76 2.98 -4.38
C ASP A 96 -2.04 4.21 -5.23
N MET A 97 -3.33 4.49 -5.44
CA MET A 97 -3.81 5.73 -6.03
C MET A 97 -4.93 6.27 -5.16
N TYR A 98 -4.68 7.29 -4.34
CA TYR A 98 -5.72 7.82 -3.46
C TYR A 98 -5.50 9.31 -3.13
N PHE A 99 -6.33 9.88 -2.27
CA PHE A 99 -6.10 11.20 -1.66
C PHE A 99 -5.52 11.04 -0.25
N HIS A 100 -5.11 12.15 0.38
CA HIS A 100 -4.32 12.13 1.64
C HIS A 100 -3.10 11.22 1.53
N SER A 101 -2.44 11.20 0.37
CA SER A 101 -1.39 10.23 0.02
C SER A 101 -0.15 10.31 0.92
N GLU A 102 0.08 11.43 1.59
CA GLU A 102 1.11 11.53 2.63
C GLU A 102 0.82 10.62 3.83
N MET A 103 -0.44 10.46 4.21
CA MET A 103 -0.85 9.56 5.29
C MET A 103 -0.72 8.09 4.86
N VAL A 104 -0.95 7.80 3.58
CA VAL A 104 -0.64 6.49 2.99
C VAL A 104 0.87 6.23 3.10
N ALA A 105 1.72 7.21 2.76
CA ALA A 105 3.17 7.08 2.82
C ALA A 105 3.69 6.89 4.25
N GLN A 106 3.18 7.66 5.21
CA GLN A 106 3.51 7.50 6.63
C GLN A 106 3.10 6.11 7.14
N ALA A 107 1.89 5.66 6.83
CA ALA A 107 1.42 4.32 7.21
C ALA A 107 2.29 3.20 6.61
N VAL A 108 2.80 3.38 5.38
CA VAL A 108 3.72 2.43 4.74
C VAL A 108 5.04 2.34 5.49
N VAL A 109 5.60 3.49 5.90
CA VAL A 109 6.84 3.55 6.69
C VAL A 109 6.65 2.89 8.06
N ASP A 110 5.57 3.23 8.76
CA ASP A 110 5.32 2.71 10.11
C ASP A 110 5.07 1.19 10.13
N PHE A 111 4.48 0.65 9.07
CA PHE A 111 4.20 -0.79 8.96
C PHE A 111 5.39 -1.60 8.41
N GLY A 112 6.15 -1.03 7.45
CA GLY A 112 7.31 -1.67 6.83
C GLY A 112 7.04 -2.39 5.50
N MET A 113 5.98 -2.05 4.76
CA MET A 113 5.79 -2.55 3.38
C MET A 113 6.59 -1.72 2.36
N LYS A 114 6.66 -2.21 1.13
CA LYS A 114 7.06 -1.40 -0.03
C LYS A 114 5.82 -0.83 -0.70
N ALA A 115 5.91 0.40 -1.21
CA ALA A 115 4.80 0.96 -1.98
C ALA A 115 5.27 1.84 -3.13
N VAL A 116 4.45 1.88 -4.17
CA VAL A 116 4.41 2.99 -5.15
C VAL A 116 3.15 3.77 -4.84
N ILE A 117 3.28 5.04 -4.46
CA ILE A 117 2.14 5.84 -4.00
C ILE A 117 1.93 6.97 -5.00
N THR A 118 0.69 7.13 -5.42
CA THR A 118 0.28 8.18 -6.33
C THR A 118 -0.95 8.88 -5.79
N ARG A 119 -1.04 10.18 -6.01
CA ARG A 119 -2.25 10.96 -5.80
C ARG A 119 -3.15 10.80 -7.02
N GLY A 120 -4.41 10.41 -6.84
CA GLY A 120 -5.35 10.26 -7.98
C GLY A 120 -5.65 11.60 -8.66
N LEU A 121 -5.47 11.74 -9.97
CA LEU A 121 -5.59 13.05 -10.64
C LEU A 121 -6.88 13.14 -11.46
N VAL A 122 -7.61 14.24 -11.28
CA VAL A 122 -8.81 14.62 -12.05
C VAL A 122 -8.86 16.14 -12.15
N ASP A 123 -9.41 16.67 -13.25
CA ASP A 123 -9.69 18.09 -13.44
C ASP A 123 -11.16 18.34 -13.77
N ASP A 124 -11.56 19.61 -13.86
CA ASP A 124 -12.91 20.02 -14.23
C ASP A 124 -13.11 20.17 -15.76
N GLY A 125 -12.15 19.69 -16.56
CA GLY A 125 -12.11 19.84 -18.01
C GLY A 125 -11.56 21.18 -18.50
N SER A 126 -11.26 22.12 -17.59
CA SER A 126 -10.57 23.38 -17.90
C SER A 126 -9.05 23.33 -17.63
N GLY A 127 -8.55 22.18 -17.17
CA GLY A 127 -7.18 22.03 -16.66
C GLY A 127 -7.02 22.45 -15.21
N ASN A 128 -8.09 22.90 -14.54
CA ASN A 128 -8.07 23.18 -13.11
C ASN A 128 -8.31 21.88 -12.33
N ASP A 129 -7.22 21.32 -11.81
CA ASP A 129 -7.26 20.12 -11.00
C ASP A 129 -7.52 20.39 -9.52
N GLN A 130 -7.63 21.65 -9.07
CA GLN A 130 -7.72 22.05 -7.65
C GLN A 130 -6.47 21.68 -6.82
N GLY A 131 -5.28 21.73 -7.41
CA GLY A 131 -4.01 21.53 -6.70
C GLY A 131 -3.60 20.06 -6.52
N ARG A 132 -4.32 19.12 -7.15
CA ARG A 132 -4.09 17.68 -7.03
C ARG A 132 -2.71 17.26 -7.55
N LEU A 133 -2.27 17.83 -8.66
CA LEU A 133 -0.93 17.63 -9.19
C LEU A 133 0.13 18.19 -8.24
N GLU A 134 -0.11 19.37 -7.66
CA GLU A 134 0.80 19.98 -6.69
C GLU A 134 0.96 19.08 -5.44
N GLU A 135 -0.13 18.54 -4.90
CA GLU A 135 -0.07 17.53 -3.83
C GLU A 135 0.77 16.31 -4.22
N ASN A 136 0.62 15.83 -5.47
CA ASN A 136 1.39 14.68 -5.96
C ASN A 136 2.89 15.00 -6.11
N LEU A 137 3.23 16.23 -6.50
CA LEU A 137 4.62 16.69 -6.57
C LEU A 137 5.22 16.80 -5.16
N GLN A 138 4.48 17.32 -4.20
CA GLN A 138 4.91 17.40 -2.80
C GLN A 138 5.13 16.00 -2.20
N LEU A 139 4.21 15.08 -2.46
CA LEU A 139 4.36 13.66 -2.12
C LEU A 139 5.66 13.10 -2.70
N PHE A 140 5.94 13.36 -3.99
CA PHE A 140 7.15 12.90 -4.64
C PHE A 140 8.42 13.47 -4.01
N GLU A 141 8.49 14.79 -3.82
CA GLU A 141 9.68 15.45 -3.24
C GLU A 141 9.99 14.94 -1.82
N LYS A 142 8.96 14.66 -1.02
CA LYS A 142 9.11 14.23 0.37
C LYS A 142 9.41 12.73 0.51
N TRP A 143 8.74 11.89 -0.28
CA TRP A 143 8.70 10.44 -0.03
C TRP A 143 9.36 9.58 -1.11
N ASN A 144 9.68 10.14 -2.28
CA ASN A 144 10.28 9.34 -3.35
C ASN A 144 11.65 8.81 -2.93
N GLY A 145 11.80 7.49 -3.00
CA GLY A 145 13.04 6.81 -2.64
C GLY A 145 13.35 6.84 -1.14
N TYR A 146 12.37 7.07 -0.26
CA TYR A 146 12.53 6.99 1.19
C TYR A 146 13.16 5.64 1.60
N LYS A 147 14.25 5.68 2.40
CA LYS A 147 15.09 4.51 2.70
C LYS A 147 15.15 4.13 4.18
N ASP A 148 14.51 4.88 5.07
CA ASP A 148 14.47 4.56 6.50
C ASP A 148 13.41 3.50 6.79
N LEU A 149 13.58 2.33 6.17
CA LEU A 149 12.82 1.09 6.35
C LEU A 149 13.74 -0.02 6.88
#